data_AF-A0A0G3GSB3-F1
#
_entry.id   AF-A0A0G3GSB3-F1
#
_cell.length_a   1.000
_cell.length_b   1.000
_cell.length_c   1.000
_cell.angle_alpha   90.00
_cell.angle_beta   90.00
_cell.angle_gamma   90.00
#
_symmetry.space_group_name_H-M   'P 1'
#
loop_
_entity.id
_entity.type
_entity.pdbx_description
1 polymer ?
#
loop_
_entity_poly.entity_id
_entity_poly.type
_entity_poly.pdbx_seq_one_letter_code
_entity_poly.pdbx_strand_id
1 'polypeptide(L)'
;MRFTPGQVESGYPTGTHPLRSDTDVVLIRTGENHYSLRLAGDTDVTFDPDGNCFFNAVARGLNEGQSPQTFSMQRLRNETAAYIERHPEMGQYLVAPPTGLQQALADNARSLEHLMGKAAVFDVSQIVYGTGNPHNLFQPLVNFLKLYADDVARRTLNNAWNADLPPEVLRHIGSYLSPRAPGRPILSSVPYYTQTDQALRTFFEDTLLPPIERAAIVELLNNEYLMFSQDVVHIMLEYGIKARELTDHHPRNSLAYVRYDEALHGHLNEMQLDEALNGAYLVDSEDLKKAKRRYEQETGNLMDDDADLLEQHIYYDRADDLVDLLTVALERFPVLQARANILLKSPVIASNLGGLFPVSLLSQWIRTPSISNTRLHLIGDYASGHYDELTRYGAIDINWMRPFDDWNLHSLFTHRQALLDFFGFLQEVRYFKDSDLSAVARLFAMPGQPLSNSRVAILFNRPNLWVSIRSMRGITRDGARAIWHDLIGPQFSDDNIRFALGRPGSLDSESALTGALIDSLVNDEGRAHRLILGAYAMTERQAQYFLYNFDFSASLAGHSRLDFASYVSAHGAIPQWAWPYARSGVTPEVLKPFLATRKPPES
;
A
#
# COMPACT_ATOMS: atom_id res chain seq x y z
N MET A 1 -17.26 26.07 12.07
CA MET A 1 -16.46 27.25 12.52
C MET A 1 -17.33 28.48 12.35
N ARG A 2 -17.37 29.40 13.33
CA ARG A 2 -18.05 30.71 13.17
C ARG A 2 -16.97 31.79 13.17
N PHE A 3 -16.97 32.63 12.14
CA PHE A 3 -16.03 33.75 12.03
C PHE A 3 -16.70 35.03 12.56
N THR A 4 -16.12 35.62 13.59
CA THR A 4 -16.50 36.95 14.09
C THR A 4 -15.25 37.83 14.01
N PRO A 5 -15.24 38.92 13.22
CA PRO A 5 -14.08 39.78 13.10
C PRO A 5 -13.63 40.32 14.47
N GLY A 6 -12.35 40.11 14.83
CA GLY A 6 -11.75 40.63 16.06
C GLY A 6 -11.85 39.73 17.30
N GLN A 7 -12.30 38.47 17.18
CA GLN A 7 -12.31 37.50 18.29
C GLN A 7 -11.42 36.28 17.99
N VAL A 8 -10.85 35.68 19.05
CA VAL A 8 -10.03 34.46 18.97
C VAL A 8 -10.91 33.29 18.53
N GLU A 9 -10.43 32.55 17.52
CA GLU A 9 -11.10 31.38 16.98
C GLU A 9 -11.32 30.30 18.06
N SER A 10 -12.55 29.80 18.16
CA SER A 10 -12.88 28.64 19.00
C SER A 10 -13.40 27.50 18.13
N GLY A 11 -12.62 26.43 18.06
CA GLY A 11 -13.02 25.19 17.39
C GLY A 11 -13.92 24.36 18.30
N TYR A 12 -15.16 24.12 17.89
CA TYR A 12 -16.06 23.18 18.55
C TYR A 12 -16.12 21.87 17.73
N PRO A 13 -15.64 20.73 18.25
CA PRO A 13 -15.57 19.48 17.51
C PRO A 13 -16.90 18.69 17.57
N THR A 14 -18.04 19.37 17.34
CA THR A 14 -19.36 18.73 17.31
C THR A 14 -20.19 19.25 16.14
N GLY A 15 -21.10 18.44 15.60
CA GLY A 15 -21.97 18.78 14.47
C GLY A 15 -23.08 19.81 14.77
N THR A 16 -23.23 20.21 16.03
CA THR A 16 -24.25 21.15 16.51
C THR A 16 -23.60 22.26 17.34
N HIS A 17 -23.57 23.48 16.80
CA HIS A 17 -23.05 24.64 17.52
C HIS A 17 -24.13 25.18 18.49
N PRO A 18 -23.83 25.43 19.79
CA PRO A 18 -24.81 25.83 20.80
C PRO A 18 -25.45 27.22 20.55
N LEU A 19 -24.94 27.97 19.57
CA LEU A 19 -25.46 29.27 19.12
C LEU A 19 -25.91 29.27 17.65
N ARG A 20 -26.21 28.09 17.08
CA ARG A 20 -26.72 27.97 15.69
C ARG A 20 -28.07 28.71 15.61
N SER A 21 -28.16 29.63 14.65
CA SER A 21 -29.44 30.19 14.20
C SER A 21 -29.91 29.45 12.96
N ASP A 22 -31.22 29.40 12.74
CA ASP A 22 -31.83 28.86 11.50
C ASP A 22 -31.43 29.65 10.24
N THR A 23 -30.78 30.81 10.43
CA THR A 23 -30.26 31.69 9.37
C THR A 23 -28.78 31.46 9.05
N ASP A 24 -28.07 30.60 9.79
CA ASP A 24 -26.64 30.37 9.58
C ASP A 24 -26.41 29.42 8.39
N VAL A 25 -25.51 29.79 7.48
CA VAL A 25 -25.05 28.88 6.41
C VAL A 25 -23.99 27.94 6.97
N VAL A 26 -24.31 26.64 7.02
CA VAL A 26 -23.42 25.62 7.60
C VAL A 26 -22.79 24.78 6.49
N LEU A 27 -21.46 24.87 6.36
CA LEU A 27 -20.68 24.04 5.43
C LEU A 27 -19.94 22.94 6.19
N ILE A 28 -19.99 21.72 5.62
CA ILE A 28 -19.26 20.55 6.09
C ILE A 28 -18.14 20.29 5.09
N ARG A 29 -16.89 20.35 5.54
CA ARG A 29 -15.76 19.95 4.70
C ARG A 29 -15.73 18.43 4.61
N THR A 30 -15.95 17.90 3.41
CA THR A 30 -15.98 16.45 3.11
C THR A 30 -14.72 15.97 2.40
N GLY A 31 -13.85 16.88 1.95
CA GLY A 31 -12.56 16.57 1.31
C GLY A 31 -11.60 17.76 1.29
N GLU A 32 -10.45 17.61 0.62
CA GLU A 32 -9.34 18.58 0.69
C GLU A 32 -9.72 19.96 0.15
N ASN A 33 -10.76 20.10 -0.68
CA ASN A 33 -11.40 21.38 -1.04
C ASN A 33 -12.88 21.20 -1.38
N HIS A 34 -13.55 20.24 -0.73
CA HIS A 34 -14.93 19.87 -1.04
C HIS A 34 -15.87 20.12 0.14
N TYR A 35 -17.06 20.66 -0.15
CA TYR A 35 -18.00 21.13 0.86
C TYR A 35 -19.42 20.65 0.57
N SER A 36 -20.10 20.15 1.60
CA SER A 36 -21.55 19.94 1.60
C SER A 36 -22.23 21.04 2.41
N LEU A 37 -23.43 21.44 2.02
CA LEU A 37 -24.27 22.39 2.77
C LEU A 37 -25.20 21.61 3.69
N ARG A 38 -25.28 22.00 4.97
CA ARG A 38 -26.32 21.51 5.90
C ARG A 38 -27.45 22.52 5.98
N LEU A 39 -28.65 22.08 5.56
CA LEU A 39 -29.88 22.87 5.63
C LEU A 39 -30.47 22.89 7.05
N ALA A 40 -31.46 23.75 7.29
CA ALA A 40 -32.12 23.88 8.61
C ALA A 40 -32.76 22.58 9.12
N GLY A 41 -33.14 21.66 8.23
CA GLY A 41 -33.67 20.33 8.56
C GLY A 41 -32.62 19.22 8.71
N ASP A 42 -31.35 19.55 8.96
CA ASP A 42 -30.21 18.62 9.04
C ASP A 42 -30.04 17.72 7.81
N THR A 43 -30.52 18.22 6.66
CA THR A 43 -30.31 17.58 5.36
C THR A 43 -29.02 18.10 4.75
N ASP A 44 -28.12 17.18 4.41
CA ASP A 44 -26.85 17.50 3.77
C ASP A 44 -27.01 17.47 2.24
N VAL A 45 -26.66 18.58 1.59
CA VAL A 45 -26.65 18.73 0.13
C VAL A 45 -25.20 18.75 -0.34
N THR A 46 -24.83 17.76 -1.15
CA THR A 46 -23.52 17.67 -1.78
C THR A 46 -23.56 18.30 -3.17
N PHE A 47 -22.48 18.99 -3.54
CA PHE A 47 -22.31 19.62 -4.84
C PHE A 47 -21.26 18.87 -5.65
N ASP A 48 -21.20 19.10 -6.96
CA ASP A 48 -20.14 18.50 -7.77
C ASP A 48 -18.76 19.08 -7.41
N PRO A 49 -17.68 18.29 -7.39
CA PRO A 49 -16.32 18.75 -7.09
C PRO A 49 -15.68 19.47 -8.29
N ASP A 50 -16.36 20.49 -8.83
CA ASP A 50 -15.99 21.24 -10.03
C ASP A 50 -15.13 22.50 -9.74
N GLY A 51 -14.67 22.66 -8.50
CA GLY A 51 -13.99 23.86 -8.02
C GLY A 51 -14.91 25.03 -7.66
N ASN A 52 -16.23 24.93 -7.91
CA ASN A 52 -17.24 25.90 -7.50
C ASN A 52 -18.09 25.44 -6.31
N CYS A 53 -17.92 24.19 -5.85
CA CYS A 53 -18.71 23.58 -4.77
C CYS A 53 -18.88 24.48 -3.53
N PHE A 54 -17.84 25.20 -3.10
CA PHE A 54 -17.94 26.17 -2.00
C PHE A 54 -18.93 27.30 -2.30
N PHE A 55 -18.77 27.99 -3.43
CA PHE A 55 -19.64 29.11 -3.81
C PHE A 55 -21.07 28.66 -4.13
N ASN A 56 -21.24 27.47 -4.71
CA ASN A 56 -22.55 26.84 -4.92
C ASN A 56 -23.26 26.55 -3.59
N ALA A 57 -22.54 25.98 -2.62
CA ALA A 57 -23.05 25.69 -1.30
C ALA A 57 -23.44 26.97 -0.54
N VAL A 58 -22.59 28.01 -0.57
CA VAL A 58 -22.87 29.31 0.06
C VAL A 58 -24.07 29.99 -0.60
N ALA A 59 -24.13 30.04 -1.94
CA ALA A 59 -25.26 30.64 -2.65
C ALA A 59 -26.57 29.93 -2.32
N ARG A 60 -26.56 28.59 -2.27
CA ARG A 60 -27.75 27.80 -1.92
C ARG A 60 -28.21 28.07 -0.49
N GLY A 61 -27.28 28.13 0.48
CA GLY A 61 -27.60 28.41 1.87
C GLY A 61 -28.14 29.83 2.09
N LEU A 62 -27.51 30.85 1.48
CA LEU A 62 -27.98 32.24 1.60
C LEU A 62 -29.37 32.48 0.97
N ASN A 63 -29.74 31.66 0.00
CA ASN A 63 -31.07 31.70 -0.64
C ASN A 63 -32.09 30.78 0.04
N GLU A 64 -31.74 30.07 1.11
CA GLU A 64 -32.67 29.18 1.81
C GLU A 64 -33.85 30.00 2.37
N GLY A 65 -35.07 29.61 2.02
CA GLY A 65 -36.29 30.33 2.41
C GLY A 65 -36.55 31.66 1.66
N GLN A 66 -35.70 32.06 0.71
CA GLN A 66 -35.89 33.30 -0.06
C GLN A 66 -36.52 33.04 -1.44
N SER A 67 -37.50 33.88 -1.79
CA SER A 67 -38.02 34.00 -3.16
C SER A 67 -38.30 35.48 -3.46
N PRO A 68 -37.63 36.10 -4.44
CA PRO A 68 -36.68 35.51 -5.40
C PRO A 68 -35.28 35.23 -4.81
N GLN A 69 -34.53 34.32 -5.43
CA GLN A 69 -33.14 34.04 -5.08
C GLN A 69 -32.25 35.23 -5.45
N THR A 70 -31.47 35.73 -4.48
CA THR A 70 -30.66 36.96 -4.62
C THR A 70 -29.19 36.65 -4.90
N PHE A 71 -28.68 35.54 -4.37
CA PHE A 71 -27.27 35.17 -4.45
C PHE A 71 -27.02 34.15 -5.57
N SER A 72 -25.96 34.34 -6.34
CA SER A 72 -25.51 33.35 -7.33
C SER A 72 -24.05 33.00 -7.09
N MET A 73 -23.66 31.77 -7.46
CA MET A 73 -22.28 31.29 -7.39
C MET A 73 -21.32 32.29 -8.05
N GLN A 74 -21.64 32.72 -9.28
CA GLN A 74 -20.78 33.62 -10.05
C GLN A 74 -20.62 34.98 -9.38
N ARG A 75 -21.69 35.54 -8.80
CA ARG A 75 -21.65 36.84 -8.13
C ARG A 75 -20.81 36.77 -6.85
N LEU A 76 -21.01 35.76 -6.02
CA LEU A 76 -20.22 35.55 -4.81
C LEU A 76 -18.74 35.36 -5.13
N ARG A 77 -18.43 34.59 -6.18
CA ARG A 77 -17.06 34.37 -6.65
C ARG A 77 -16.40 35.69 -7.09
N ASN A 78 -17.10 36.49 -7.88
CA ASN A 78 -16.61 37.78 -8.36
C ASN A 78 -16.43 38.79 -7.21
N GLU A 79 -17.38 38.85 -6.26
CA GLU A 79 -17.29 39.73 -5.10
C GLU A 79 -16.14 39.32 -4.16
N THR A 80 -15.92 38.01 -3.99
CA THR A 80 -14.78 37.48 -3.22
C THR A 80 -13.45 37.82 -3.87
N ALA A 81 -13.33 37.66 -5.20
CA ALA A 81 -12.14 38.05 -5.94
C ALA A 81 -11.86 39.57 -5.81
N ALA A 82 -12.90 40.39 -6.00
CA ALA A 82 -12.78 41.84 -5.88
C ALA A 82 -12.49 42.31 -4.45
N TYR A 83 -12.90 41.53 -3.43
CA TYR A 83 -12.54 41.77 -2.04
C TYR A 83 -11.07 41.46 -1.80
N ILE A 84 -10.59 40.30 -2.25
CA ILE A 84 -9.18 39.91 -2.17
C ILE A 84 -8.26 40.95 -2.82
N GLU A 85 -8.61 41.44 -4.01
CA GLU A 85 -7.83 42.48 -4.71
C GLU A 85 -7.74 43.79 -3.92
N ARG A 86 -8.77 44.13 -3.15
CA ARG A 86 -8.83 45.33 -2.31
C ARG A 86 -8.20 45.16 -0.93
N HIS A 87 -7.91 43.92 -0.52
CA HIS A 87 -7.43 43.54 0.81
C HIS A 87 -6.17 42.68 0.73
N PRO A 88 -4.99 43.27 0.46
CA PRO A 88 -3.72 42.55 0.30
C PRO A 88 -3.34 41.69 1.51
N GLU A 89 -3.79 42.04 2.71
CA GLU A 89 -3.64 41.27 3.94
C GLU A 89 -4.26 39.88 3.89
N MET A 90 -5.20 39.65 2.97
CA MET A 90 -5.80 38.34 2.72
C MET A 90 -4.83 37.39 2.03
N GLY A 91 -3.75 37.90 1.41
CA GLY A 91 -2.75 37.12 0.68
C GLY A 91 -2.11 35.98 1.49
N GLN A 92 -1.98 36.13 2.80
CA GLN A 92 -1.44 35.09 3.69
C GLN A 92 -2.37 33.88 3.89
N TYR A 93 -3.67 34.05 3.58
CA TYR A 93 -4.69 33.00 3.68
C TYR A 93 -5.04 32.40 2.32
N LEU A 94 -4.46 32.93 1.24
CA LEU A 94 -4.63 32.40 -0.10
C LEU A 94 -3.54 31.38 -0.38
N VAL A 95 -3.95 30.24 -0.91
CA VAL A 95 -3.00 29.31 -1.52
C VAL A 95 -2.39 30.03 -2.72
N ALA A 96 -1.06 30.11 -2.77
CA ALA A 96 -0.37 30.67 -3.93
C ALA A 96 -0.87 29.97 -5.21
N PRO A 97 -1.03 30.70 -6.32
CA PRO A 97 -1.39 30.07 -7.59
C PRO A 97 -0.41 28.94 -7.90
N PRO A 98 -0.88 27.78 -8.40
CA PRO A 98 0.03 26.70 -8.75
C PRO A 98 1.02 27.20 -9.79
N THR A 99 2.29 26.83 -9.62
CA THR A 99 3.29 27.05 -10.67
C THR A 99 2.89 26.31 -11.94
N GLY A 100 3.41 26.72 -13.10
CA GLY A 100 3.12 26.02 -14.36
C GLY A 100 3.44 24.51 -14.31
N LEU A 101 4.49 24.14 -13.58
CA LEU A 101 4.86 22.74 -13.35
C LEU A 101 3.84 22.00 -12.47
N GLN A 102 3.33 22.64 -11.41
CA GLN A 102 2.28 22.07 -10.56
C GLN A 102 0.97 21.88 -11.34
N GLN A 103 0.61 22.85 -12.20
CA GLN A 103 -0.55 22.72 -13.08
C GLN A 103 -0.37 21.60 -14.10
N ALA A 104 0.80 21.50 -14.74
CA ALA A 104 1.10 20.44 -15.69
C ALA A 104 1.02 19.05 -15.05
N LEU A 105 1.51 18.90 -13.81
CA LEU A 105 1.36 17.65 -13.06
C LEU A 105 -0.12 17.34 -12.80
N ALA A 106 -0.90 18.32 -12.34
CA ALA A 106 -2.32 18.14 -12.06
C ALA A 106 -3.13 17.74 -13.32
N ASP A 107 -2.87 18.41 -14.45
CA ASP A 107 -3.53 18.14 -15.73
C ASP A 107 -3.24 16.72 -16.25
N ASN A 108 -2.06 16.17 -15.93
CA ASN A 108 -1.61 14.85 -16.38
C ASN A 108 -1.73 13.75 -15.30
N ALA A 109 -2.18 14.08 -14.09
CA ALA A 109 -2.12 13.20 -12.93
C ALA A 109 -2.79 11.84 -13.17
N ARG A 110 -4.00 11.82 -13.75
CA ARG A 110 -4.71 10.56 -14.05
C ARG A 110 -3.96 9.67 -15.04
N SER A 111 -3.38 10.26 -16.08
CA SER A 111 -2.60 9.52 -17.07
C SER A 111 -1.31 8.97 -16.46
N LEU A 112 -0.64 9.77 -15.62
CA LEU A 112 0.56 9.35 -14.90
C LEU A 112 0.25 8.28 -13.84
N GLU A 113 -0.90 8.34 -13.17
CA GLU A 113 -1.33 7.30 -12.24
C GLU A 113 -1.57 5.98 -12.98
N HIS A 114 -2.19 6.04 -14.15
CA HIS A 114 -2.40 4.86 -14.99
C HIS A 114 -1.05 4.27 -15.43
N LEU A 115 -0.09 5.11 -15.81
CA LEU A 115 1.21 4.72 -16.35
C LEU A 115 2.19 4.21 -15.29
N MET A 116 2.30 4.88 -14.15
CA MET A 116 3.37 4.68 -13.17
C MET A 116 2.86 4.27 -11.78
N GLY A 117 1.55 4.29 -11.58
CA GLY A 117 0.92 4.02 -10.29
C GLY A 117 0.86 5.24 -9.36
N LYS A 118 -0.06 5.17 -8.39
CA LYS A 118 -0.35 6.26 -7.44
C LYS A 118 0.84 6.64 -6.57
N ALA A 119 1.65 5.66 -6.17
CA ALA A 119 2.83 5.91 -5.35
C ALA A 119 3.84 6.79 -6.09
N ALA A 120 4.16 6.48 -7.35
CA ALA A 120 5.06 7.29 -8.17
C ALA A 120 4.52 8.73 -8.35
N VAL A 121 3.22 8.89 -8.64
CA VAL A 121 2.61 10.23 -8.77
C VAL A 121 2.65 11.01 -7.45
N PHE A 122 2.45 10.34 -6.32
CA PHE A 122 2.62 10.96 -5.01
C PHE A 122 4.06 11.46 -4.81
N ASP A 123 5.07 10.65 -5.13
CA ASP A 123 6.48 11.03 -5.00
C ASP A 123 6.86 12.19 -5.93
N VAL A 124 6.39 12.16 -7.18
CA VAL A 124 6.56 13.26 -8.14
C VAL A 124 5.89 14.53 -7.63
N SER A 125 4.71 14.41 -7.01
CA SER A 125 4.03 15.55 -6.37
C SER A 125 4.88 16.13 -5.26
N GLN A 126 5.46 15.31 -4.38
CA GLN A 126 6.37 15.81 -3.34
C GLN A 126 7.55 16.59 -3.96
N ILE A 127 8.17 16.07 -5.01
CA ILE A 127 9.29 16.73 -5.71
C ILE A 127 8.85 18.07 -6.33
N VAL A 128 7.72 18.10 -7.04
CA VAL A 128 7.20 19.30 -7.71
C VAL A 128 6.77 20.38 -6.71
N TYR A 129 6.34 20.00 -5.51
CA TYR A 129 5.96 20.91 -4.43
C TYR A 129 7.13 21.29 -3.50
N GLY A 130 8.36 20.92 -3.85
CA GLY A 130 9.58 21.45 -3.23
C GLY A 130 10.26 20.52 -2.22
N THR A 131 9.79 19.28 -2.08
CA THR A 131 10.53 18.25 -1.34
C THR A 131 11.83 17.90 -2.10
N GLY A 132 12.92 17.71 -1.36
CA GLY A 132 14.22 17.38 -1.96
C GLY A 132 14.18 16.06 -2.74
N ASN A 133 14.90 16.00 -3.86
CA ASN A 133 15.07 14.81 -4.69
C ASN A 133 16.54 14.35 -4.68
N PRO A 134 17.03 13.78 -3.56
CA PRO A 134 18.45 13.48 -3.38
C PRO A 134 19.01 12.46 -4.37
N HIS A 135 18.13 11.66 -4.98
CA HIS A 135 18.50 10.64 -5.95
C HIS A 135 18.19 11.04 -7.39
N ASN A 136 17.72 12.27 -7.66
CA ASN A 136 17.33 12.72 -9.00
C ASN A 136 16.36 11.77 -9.73
N LEU A 137 15.52 11.06 -8.99
CA LEU A 137 14.48 10.20 -9.56
C LEU A 137 13.42 11.07 -10.23
N PHE A 138 12.74 10.54 -11.25
CA PHE A 138 11.73 11.26 -12.01
C PHE A 138 12.23 12.52 -12.73
N GLN A 139 13.55 12.74 -12.80
CA GLN A 139 14.09 13.91 -13.49
C GLN A 139 13.65 14.01 -14.96
N PRO A 140 13.60 12.91 -15.74
CA PRO A 140 13.04 12.93 -17.10
C PRO A 140 11.56 13.38 -17.11
N LEU A 141 10.74 12.85 -16.21
CA LEU A 141 9.34 13.26 -16.07
C LEU A 141 9.18 14.73 -15.68
N VAL A 142 9.97 15.22 -14.72
CA VAL A 142 9.94 16.63 -14.32
C VAL A 142 10.33 17.54 -15.48
N ASN A 143 11.33 17.17 -16.27
CA ASN A 143 11.71 17.91 -17.47
C ASN A 143 10.59 17.90 -18.52
N PHE A 144 9.97 16.75 -18.73
CA PHE A 144 8.82 16.59 -19.62
C PHE A 144 7.63 17.47 -19.20
N LEU A 145 7.29 17.50 -17.91
CA LEU A 145 6.21 18.34 -17.38
C LEU A 145 6.52 19.84 -17.50
N LYS A 146 7.79 20.24 -17.41
CA LYS A 146 8.20 21.64 -17.69
C LYS A 146 7.96 22.01 -19.15
N LEU A 147 8.29 21.12 -20.10
CA LEU A 147 8.00 21.35 -21.52
C LEU A 147 6.48 21.46 -21.78
N TYR A 148 5.68 20.69 -21.07
CA TYR A 148 4.21 20.81 -21.10
C TYR A 148 3.73 22.15 -20.55
N ALA A 149 4.26 22.58 -19.40
CA ALA A 149 3.94 23.88 -18.83
C ALA A 149 4.29 25.03 -19.77
N ASP A 150 5.47 24.98 -20.42
CA ASP A 150 5.91 25.98 -21.40
C ASP A 150 4.99 26.04 -22.62
N ASP A 151 4.51 24.88 -23.11
CA ASP A 151 3.57 24.82 -24.23
C ASP A 151 2.20 25.41 -23.88
N VAL A 152 1.68 25.13 -22.67
CA VAL A 152 0.44 25.75 -22.18
C VAL A 152 0.61 27.27 -22.04
N ALA A 153 1.74 27.72 -21.49
CA ALA A 153 2.06 29.14 -21.39
C ALA A 153 2.14 29.81 -22.77
N ARG A 154 2.77 29.15 -23.76
CA ARG A 154 2.82 29.65 -25.14
C ARG A 154 1.43 29.73 -25.76
N ARG A 155 0.59 28.69 -25.64
CA ARG A 155 -0.79 28.72 -26.15
C ARG A 155 -1.59 29.87 -25.53
N THR A 156 -1.41 30.10 -24.24
CA THR A 156 -2.02 31.24 -23.53
C THR A 156 -1.50 32.57 -24.06
N LEU A 157 -0.18 32.73 -24.27
CA LEU A 157 0.41 33.95 -24.85
C LEU A 157 -0.06 34.21 -26.29
N ASN A 158 -0.15 33.17 -27.11
CA ASN A 158 -0.64 33.29 -28.49
C ASN A 158 -2.10 33.75 -28.52
N ASN A 159 -2.92 33.28 -27.58
CA ASN A 159 -4.30 33.76 -27.42
C ASN A 159 -4.35 35.19 -26.87
N ALA A 160 -3.40 35.56 -26.00
CA ALA A 160 -3.25 36.90 -25.44
C ALA A 160 -2.67 37.93 -26.42
N TRP A 161 -2.15 37.51 -27.58
CA TRP A 161 -1.75 38.43 -28.66
C TRP A 161 -2.95 39.25 -29.17
N ASN A 162 -4.17 38.78 -28.93
CA ASN A 162 -5.41 39.52 -29.19
C ASN A 162 -5.88 40.39 -28.00
N ALA A 163 -5.12 40.46 -26.91
CA ALA A 163 -5.38 41.29 -25.73
C ALA A 163 -4.43 42.50 -25.66
N ASP A 164 -4.77 43.52 -24.87
CA ASP A 164 -4.11 44.86 -24.78
C ASP A 164 -2.64 44.87 -24.27
N LEU A 165 -1.86 43.80 -24.42
CA LEU A 165 -0.44 43.75 -24.04
C LEU A 165 0.48 44.15 -25.21
N PRO A 166 1.54 44.95 -24.97
CA PRO A 166 2.51 45.31 -26.01
C PRO A 166 3.21 44.09 -26.64
N PRO A 167 3.29 44.00 -27.98
CA PRO A 167 3.90 42.87 -28.69
C PRO A 167 5.34 42.56 -28.28
N GLU A 168 6.11 43.56 -27.86
CA GLU A 168 7.50 43.42 -27.42
C GLU A 168 7.61 42.62 -26.11
N VAL A 169 6.67 42.83 -25.19
CA VAL A 169 6.60 42.10 -23.91
C VAL A 169 6.21 40.64 -24.17
N LEU A 170 5.21 40.42 -25.02
CA LEU A 170 4.79 39.07 -25.43
C LEU A 170 5.93 38.31 -26.12
N ARG A 171 6.70 38.98 -26.99
CA ARG A 171 7.87 38.39 -27.67
C ARG A 171 9.01 38.09 -26.71
N HIS A 172 9.23 38.95 -25.72
CA HIS A 172 10.24 38.72 -24.68
C HIS A 172 9.87 37.51 -23.80
N ILE A 173 8.63 37.41 -23.33
CA ILE A 173 8.16 36.25 -22.55
C ILE A 173 8.26 34.98 -23.40
N GLY A 174 7.80 35.03 -24.66
CA GLY A 174 7.88 33.90 -25.59
C GLY A 174 9.30 33.39 -25.84
N SER A 175 10.33 34.25 -25.73
CA SER A 175 11.73 33.86 -25.93
C SER A 175 12.29 32.91 -24.86
N TYR A 176 11.61 32.82 -23.71
CA TYR A 176 11.99 31.93 -22.61
C TYR A 176 11.22 30.59 -22.62
N LEU A 177 10.23 30.39 -23.49
CA LEU A 177 9.27 29.27 -23.41
C LEU A 177 9.37 28.30 -24.58
N SER A 178 10.11 27.19 -24.48
CA SER A 178 10.04 26.13 -25.52
C SER A 178 10.28 26.68 -26.95
N PRO A 179 10.26 25.91 -28.04
CA PRO A 179 9.50 26.41 -29.21
C PRO A 179 8.57 25.34 -29.77
N ARG A 180 8.70 24.12 -29.26
CA ARG A 180 7.95 22.93 -29.65
C ARG A 180 6.92 22.55 -28.57
N ALA A 181 5.90 21.79 -28.98
CA ALA A 181 5.01 21.10 -28.04
C ALA A 181 5.69 19.78 -27.60
N PRO A 182 5.48 19.32 -26.36
CA PRO A 182 6.03 18.05 -25.90
C PRO A 182 5.41 16.87 -26.66
N GLY A 183 6.22 15.84 -26.93
CA GLY A 183 5.72 14.59 -27.52
C GLY A 183 4.78 13.88 -26.56
N ARG A 184 3.67 13.30 -27.04
CA ARG A 184 2.79 12.49 -26.19
C ARG A 184 3.23 11.02 -26.28
N PRO A 185 3.33 10.30 -25.15
CA PRO A 185 3.62 8.86 -25.21
C PRO A 185 2.47 8.16 -25.93
N ILE A 186 2.80 7.41 -26.98
CA ILE A 186 1.88 6.49 -27.63
C ILE A 186 2.30 5.11 -27.13
N LEU A 187 1.44 4.46 -26.35
CA LEU A 187 1.68 3.08 -25.93
C LEU A 187 1.33 2.16 -27.10
N SER A 188 2.19 1.20 -27.41
CA SER A 188 1.90 0.22 -28.45
C SER A 188 2.51 -1.14 -28.11
N SER A 189 1.67 -2.17 -28.26
CA SER A 189 2.06 -3.58 -28.27
C SER A 189 2.27 -4.11 -29.71
N VAL A 190 2.06 -3.27 -30.72
CA VAL A 190 2.13 -3.60 -32.15
C VAL A 190 3.36 -2.90 -32.76
N PRO A 191 4.04 -3.50 -33.76
CA PRO A 191 5.14 -2.92 -34.50
C PRO A 191 4.89 -1.47 -34.93
N TYR A 192 5.86 -0.60 -34.65
CA TYR A 192 5.92 0.72 -35.25
C TYR A 192 6.50 0.59 -36.65
N TYR A 193 5.63 0.53 -37.66
CA TYR A 193 6.10 0.68 -39.04
C TYR A 193 6.45 2.14 -39.28
N THR A 194 7.75 2.42 -39.33
CA THR A 194 8.31 3.73 -39.62
C THR A 194 7.89 4.25 -40.98
N GLN A 195 7.41 5.49 -41.08
CA GLN A 195 8.29 6.64 -41.31
C GLN A 195 7.73 7.98 -40.76
N THR A 196 6.63 7.97 -39.99
CA THR A 196 5.82 9.20 -39.79
C THR A 196 5.40 9.55 -38.37
N ASP A 197 5.82 8.84 -37.31
CA ASP A 197 5.41 9.23 -35.96
C ASP A 197 6.31 10.33 -35.35
N GLN A 198 6.05 11.56 -35.82
CA GLN A 198 6.66 12.77 -35.28
C GLN A 198 6.41 12.91 -33.77
N ALA A 199 5.34 12.34 -33.21
CA ALA A 199 5.05 12.41 -31.78
C ALA A 199 5.99 11.51 -30.99
N LEU A 200 6.20 10.26 -31.42
CA LEU A 200 7.14 9.34 -30.77
C LEU A 200 8.59 9.85 -30.84
N ARG A 201 8.99 10.39 -31.99
CA ARG A 201 10.30 11.04 -32.12
C ARG A 201 10.47 12.20 -31.14
N THR A 202 9.47 13.08 -31.06
CA THR A 202 9.52 14.24 -30.15
C THR A 202 9.56 13.75 -28.70
N PHE A 203 8.82 12.69 -28.36
CA PHE A 203 8.85 12.08 -27.05
C PHE A 203 10.26 11.57 -26.69
N PHE A 204 10.92 10.82 -27.57
CA PHE A 204 12.29 10.37 -27.35
C PHE A 204 13.27 11.53 -27.17
N GLU A 205 13.14 12.58 -27.97
CA GLU A 205 13.95 13.79 -27.82
C GLU A 205 13.66 14.56 -26.52
N ASP A 206 12.50 14.37 -25.89
CA ASP A 206 12.09 15.03 -24.65
C ASP A 206 12.46 14.23 -23.39
N THR A 207 12.49 12.90 -23.47
CA THR A 207 12.61 12.03 -22.27
C THR A 207 13.89 11.21 -22.18
N LEU A 208 14.59 10.96 -23.29
CA LEU A 208 15.85 10.20 -23.24
C LEU A 208 16.96 11.03 -22.60
N LEU A 209 17.87 10.33 -21.92
CA LEU A 209 19.04 10.95 -21.31
C LEU A 209 20.07 11.37 -22.39
N PRO A 210 20.75 12.51 -22.20
CA PRO A 210 21.83 12.92 -23.09
C PRO A 210 23.06 11.99 -23.00
N PRO A 211 23.90 11.94 -24.05
CA PRO A 211 23.76 12.62 -25.34
C PRO A 211 22.67 11.98 -26.23
N ILE A 212 21.85 12.82 -26.86
CA ILE A 212 20.80 12.38 -27.78
C ILE A 212 21.34 12.47 -29.20
N GLU A 213 21.83 11.35 -29.74
CA GLU A 213 22.32 11.28 -31.11
C GLU A 213 21.17 11.03 -32.09
N ARG A 214 21.11 11.83 -33.16
CA ARG A 214 20.06 11.69 -34.19
C ARG A 214 20.10 10.31 -34.85
N ALA A 215 21.27 9.72 -35.02
CA ALA A 215 21.43 8.38 -35.59
C ALA A 215 20.78 7.31 -34.69
N ALA A 216 20.98 7.38 -33.37
CA ALA A 216 20.39 6.46 -32.42
C ALA A 216 18.86 6.56 -32.35
N ILE A 217 18.29 7.77 -32.44
CA ILE A 217 16.82 7.93 -32.55
C ILE A 217 16.31 7.32 -33.86
N VAL A 218 17.01 7.51 -34.97
CA VAL A 218 16.60 6.95 -36.27
C VAL A 218 16.65 5.42 -36.23
N GLU A 219 17.68 4.83 -35.61
CA GLU A 219 17.80 3.39 -35.37
C GLU A 219 16.63 2.87 -34.52
N LEU A 220 16.33 3.52 -33.39
CA LEU A 220 15.18 3.17 -32.53
C LEU A 220 13.87 3.21 -33.29
N LEU A 221 13.62 4.30 -34.02
CA LEU A 221 12.39 4.43 -34.79
C LEU A 221 12.32 3.31 -35.83
N ASN A 222 13.40 3.07 -36.59
CA ASN A 222 13.43 2.07 -37.66
C ASN A 222 13.42 0.61 -37.18
N ASN A 223 13.49 0.37 -35.87
CA ASN A 223 13.42 -0.97 -35.32
C ASN A 223 11.96 -1.47 -35.31
N GLU A 224 11.64 -2.36 -36.26
CA GLU A 224 10.30 -2.95 -36.38
C GLU A 224 9.91 -3.86 -35.21
N TYR A 225 10.87 -4.30 -34.40
CA TYR A 225 10.67 -5.15 -33.23
C TYR A 225 10.46 -4.38 -31.92
N LEU A 226 10.60 -3.05 -31.95
CA LEU A 226 10.42 -2.20 -30.76
C LEU A 226 9.03 -2.39 -30.13
N MET A 227 8.98 -2.77 -28.86
CA MET A 227 7.76 -2.74 -28.05
C MET A 227 7.83 -1.56 -27.07
N PHE A 228 6.82 -0.69 -27.10
CA PHE A 228 6.76 0.49 -26.24
C PHE A 228 5.61 0.37 -25.24
N SER A 229 5.85 -0.48 -24.23
CA SER A 229 4.88 -0.78 -23.17
C SER A 229 4.85 0.28 -22.09
N GLN A 230 3.80 0.24 -21.26
CA GLN A 230 3.68 1.10 -20.08
C GLN A 230 4.91 1.01 -19.15
N ASP A 231 5.42 -0.20 -18.91
CA ASP A 231 6.57 -0.42 -18.02
C ASP A 231 7.87 0.14 -18.60
N VAL A 232 8.07 0.08 -19.93
CA VAL A 232 9.21 0.75 -20.58
C VAL A 232 9.14 2.25 -20.35
N VAL A 233 7.97 2.87 -20.53
CA VAL A 233 7.79 4.31 -20.28
C VAL A 233 7.98 4.64 -18.79
N HIS A 234 7.52 3.77 -17.88
CA HIS A 234 7.77 3.92 -16.44
C HIS A 234 9.27 4.03 -16.17
N ILE A 235 10.08 3.06 -16.65
CA ILE A 235 11.53 3.04 -16.43
C ILE A 235 12.17 4.31 -17.01
N MET A 236 11.77 4.72 -18.21
CA MET A 236 12.24 5.95 -18.86
C MET A 236 11.94 7.20 -18.04
N LEU A 237 10.73 7.31 -17.50
CA LEU A 237 10.29 8.50 -16.78
C LEU A 237 10.84 8.58 -15.36
N GLU A 238 11.01 7.43 -14.68
CA GLU A 238 11.49 7.36 -13.30
C GLU A 238 13.02 7.38 -13.21
N TYR A 239 13.71 6.56 -13.99
CA TYR A 239 15.17 6.38 -13.88
C TYR A 239 15.95 7.08 -15.00
N GLY A 240 15.28 7.38 -16.12
CA GLY A 240 15.91 7.85 -17.35
C GLY A 240 16.61 6.71 -18.08
N ILE A 241 16.65 6.76 -19.41
CA ILE A 241 17.31 5.77 -20.27
C ILE A 241 17.98 6.51 -21.44
N LYS A 242 19.16 6.07 -21.87
CA LYS A 242 19.81 6.60 -23.10
C LYS A 242 19.26 5.89 -24.34
N ALA A 243 19.32 6.55 -25.50
CA ALA A 243 18.86 5.95 -26.75
C ALA A 243 19.46 4.55 -27.01
N ARG A 244 20.77 4.40 -26.81
CA ARG A 244 21.46 3.11 -26.99
C ARG A 244 21.02 2.04 -25.99
N GLU A 245 20.82 2.40 -24.73
CA GLU A 245 20.31 1.49 -23.69
C GLU A 245 18.91 0.97 -24.06
N LEU A 246 18.06 1.84 -24.63
CA LEU A 246 16.74 1.41 -25.11
C LEU A 246 16.85 0.54 -26.37
N THR A 247 17.75 0.85 -27.31
CA THR A 247 17.96 0.03 -28.51
C THR A 247 18.42 -1.37 -28.15
N ASP A 248 19.37 -1.48 -27.22
CA ASP A 248 20.04 -2.74 -26.91
C ASP A 248 19.20 -3.65 -25.98
N HIS A 249 18.28 -3.10 -25.18
CA HIS A 249 17.57 -3.82 -24.11
C HIS A 249 16.03 -3.69 -24.13
N HIS A 250 15.42 -3.13 -25.17
CA HIS A 250 13.95 -3.05 -25.21
C HIS A 250 13.32 -4.44 -25.34
N PRO A 251 12.18 -4.70 -24.66
CA PRO A 251 11.36 -5.87 -24.93
C PRO A 251 10.92 -5.89 -26.38
N ARG A 252 10.98 -7.06 -27.02
CA ARG A 252 10.59 -7.21 -28.43
C ARG A 252 9.10 -7.52 -28.61
N ASN A 253 8.51 -6.98 -29.66
CA ASN A 253 7.13 -7.30 -30.03
C ASN A 253 7.01 -8.71 -30.66
N SER A 254 5.79 -9.16 -30.93
CA SER A 254 5.54 -10.54 -31.39
C SER A 254 6.13 -10.86 -32.77
N LEU A 255 6.41 -9.87 -33.61
CA LEU A 255 7.03 -10.13 -34.93
C LEU A 255 8.49 -10.54 -34.82
N ALA A 256 9.14 -10.30 -33.68
CA ALA A 256 10.51 -10.68 -33.44
C ALA A 256 10.71 -12.19 -33.26
N TYR A 257 9.64 -12.99 -33.35
CA TYR A 257 9.69 -14.41 -33.08
C TYR A 257 9.01 -15.19 -34.22
N VAL A 258 9.73 -16.15 -34.77
CA VAL A 258 9.24 -17.07 -35.80
C VAL A 258 9.36 -18.48 -35.26
N ARG A 259 8.26 -19.24 -35.27
CA ARG A 259 8.31 -20.64 -34.85
C ARG A 259 9.02 -21.48 -35.90
N TYR A 260 9.93 -22.34 -35.46
CA TYR A 260 10.55 -23.32 -36.33
C TYR A 260 9.50 -24.27 -36.94
N ASP A 261 9.59 -24.42 -38.26
CA ASP A 261 8.81 -25.33 -39.08
C ASP A 261 9.77 -26.03 -40.04
N GLU A 262 9.88 -27.35 -39.93
CA GLU A 262 10.81 -28.18 -40.72
C GLU A 262 10.59 -28.03 -42.24
N ALA A 263 9.34 -27.90 -42.69
CA ALA A 263 9.02 -27.78 -44.11
C ALA A 263 9.45 -26.41 -44.67
N LEU A 264 9.32 -25.36 -43.86
CA LEU A 264 9.66 -23.98 -44.26
C LEU A 264 11.14 -23.65 -44.06
N HIS A 265 11.78 -24.20 -43.02
CA HIS A 265 13.12 -23.78 -42.60
C HIS A 265 14.19 -24.86 -42.76
N GLY A 266 13.84 -26.15 -42.67
CA GLY A 266 14.82 -27.25 -42.63
C GLY A 266 15.65 -27.45 -43.90
N HIS A 267 15.26 -26.79 -45.00
CA HIS A 267 15.97 -26.82 -46.28
C HIS A 267 16.83 -25.57 -46.54
N LEU A 268 16.74 -24.55 -45.68
CA LEU A 268 17.51 -23.30 -45.80
C LEU A 268 18.90 -23.48 -45.18
N ASN A 269 19.93 -22.93 -45.82
CA ASN A 269 21.23 -22.77 -45.16
C ASN A 269 21.24 -21.53 -44.25
N GLU A 270 22.30 -21.36 -43.44
CA GLU A 270 22.40 -20.29 -42.45
C GLU A 270 22.18 -18.87 -43.02
N MET A 271 22.75 -18.56 -44.20
CA MET A 271 22.56 -17.25 -44.83
C MET A 271 21.13 -17.05 -45.34
N GLN A 272 20.53 -18.10 -45.91
CA GLN A 272 19.15 -18.06 -46.40
C GLN A 272 18.15 -17.95 -45.25
N LEU A 273 18.46 -18.60 -44.12
CA LEU A 273 17.65 -18.54 -42.92
C LEU A 273 17.72 -17.14 -42.30
N ASP A 274 18.91 -16.55 -42.19
CA ASP A 274 19.09 -15.16 -41.71
C ASP A 274 18.33 -14.15 -42.60
N GLU A 275 18.45 -14.29 -43.92
CA GLU A 275 17.70 -13.46 -44.88
C GLU A 275 16.18 -13.64 -44.76
N ALA A 276 15.70 -14.87 -44.55
CA ALA A 276 14.27 -15.17 -44.39
C ALA A 276 13.70 -14.66 -43.05
N LEU A 277 14.51 -14.68 -41.99
CA LEU A 277 14.11 -14.22 -40.66
C LEU A 277 14.15 -12.69 -40.55
N ASN A 278 14.97 -12.01 -41.35
CA ASN A 278 15.12 -10.55 -41.32
C ASN A 278 15.39 -10.02 -39.89
N GLY A 279 16.25 -10.72 -39.14
CA GLY A 279 16.57 -10.39 -37.75
C GLY A 279 15.58 -10.87 -36.68
N ALA A 280 14.49 -11.55 -37.05
CA ALA A 280 13.62 -12.23 -36.09
C ALA A 280 14.31 -13.47 -35.51
N TYR A 281 13.97 -13.80 -34.26
CA TYR A 281 14.47 -14.97 -33.56
C TYR A 281 13.66 -16.22 -33.94
N LEU A 282 14.36 -17.27 -34.37
CA LEU A 282 13.76 -18.56 -34.69
C LEU A 282 13.62 -19.41 -33.43
N VAL A 283 12.39 -19.59 -32.96
CA VAL A 283 12.07 -20.38 -31.77
C VAL A 283 12.02 -21.86 -32.12
N ASP A 284 12.98 -22.63 -31.62
CA ASP A 284 13.13 -24.05 -31.91
C ASP A 284 12.58 -24.96 -30.79
N SER A 285 12.69 -26.28 -30.99
CA SER A 285 12.20 -27.27 -30.03
C SER A 285 12.94 -27.24 -28.67
N GLU A 286 14.20 -26.80 -28.64
CA GLU A 286 14.95 -26.68 -27.39
C GLU A 286 14.50 -25.46 -26.59
N ASP A 287 14.15 -24.37 -27.26
CA ASP A 287 13.57 -23.19 -26.62
C ASP A 287 12.19 -23.47 -26.03
N LEU A 288 11.33 -24.19 -26.75
CA LEU A 288 10.03 -24.64 -26.20
C LEU A 288 10.23 -25.56 -24.98
N LYS A 289 11.23 -26.45 -24.99
CA LYS A 289 11.58 -27.29 -23.81
C LYS A 289 12.13 -26.47 -22.65
N LYS A 290 12.87 -25.37 -22.89
CA LYS A 290 13.32 -24.46 -21.83
C LYS A 290 12.13 -23.74 -21.20
N ALA A 291 11.24 -23.17 -22.03
CA ALA A 291 10.02 -22.50 -21.58
C ALA A 291 9.14 -23.46 -20.75
N LYS A 292 8.93 -24.69 -21.23
CA LYS A 292 8.23 -25.75 -20.51
C LYS A 292 8.82 -26.00 -19.13
N ARG A 293 10.13 -26.26 -19.05
CA ARG A 293 10.81 -26.54 -17.78
C ARG A 293 10.72 -25.37 -16.80
N ARG A 294 10.87 -24.13 -17.27
CA ARG A 294 10.74 -22.92 -16.45
C ARG A 294 9.30 -22.79 -15.92
N TYR A 295 8.31 -22.95 -16.78
CA TYR A 295 6.89 -22.91 -16.40
C TYR A 295 6.52 -23.98 -15.37
N GLU A 296 6.94 -25.23 -15.57
CA GLU A 296 6.72 -26.32 -14.63
C GLU A 296 7.37 -26.06 -13.26
N GLN A 297 8.56 -25.46 -13.24
CA GLN A 297 9.28 -25.11 -12.01
C GLN A 297 8.61 -23.95 -11.25
N GLU A 298 8.11 -22.94 -11.96
CA GLU A 298 7.51 -21.74 -11.36
C GLU A 298 6.06 -21.97 -10.91
N THR A 299 5.32 -22.80 -11.64
CA THR A 299 3.86 -22.97 -11.45
C THR A 299 3.48 -24.32 -10.86
N GLY A 300 4.33 -25.34 -11.00
CA GLY A 300 4.00 -26.73 -10.70
C GLY A 300 3.01 -27.38 -11.68
N ASN A 301 2.58 -26.66 -12.73
CA ASN A 301 1.64 -27.12 -13.73
C ASN A 301 2.36 -27.54 -15.01
N LEU A 302 1.80 -28.53 -15.72
CA LEU A 302 2.33 -29.01 -16.99
C LEU A 302 1.77 -28.19 -18.16
N MET A 303 2.59 -27.96 -19.18
CA MET A 303 2.22 -27.34 -20.45
C MET A 303 2.82 -28.15 -21.61
N ASP A 304 1.96 -28.66 -22.49
CA ASP A 304 2.34 -29.60 -23.57
C ASP A 304 2.02 -29.08 -24.98
N ASP A 305 1.17 -28.07 -25.12
CA ASP A 305 0.83 -27.50 -26.43
C ASP A 305 1.95 -26.57 -26.92
N ASP A 306 2.45 -26.81 -28.13
CA ASP A 306 3.57 -26.04 -28.67
C ASP A 306 3.22 -24.57 -28.96
N ALA A 307 1.95 -24.24 -29.24
CA ALA A 307 1.52 -22.85 -29.43
C ALA A 307 1.49 -22.12 -28.09
N ASP A 308 0.97 -22.74 -27.04
CA ASP A 308 1.02 -22.21 -25.68
C ASP A 308 2.48 -22.04 -25.21
N LEU A 309 3.35 -23.02 -25.50
CA LEU A 309 4.78 -22.94 -25.18
C LEU A 309 5.49 -21.83 -25.95
N LEU A 310 5.10 -21.55 -27.19
CA LEU A 310 5.62 -20.43 -27.96
C LEU A 310 5.22 -19.10 -27.33
N GLU A 311 3.94 -18.93 -26.96
CA GLU A 311 3.48 -17.73 -26.28
C GLU A 311 4.20 -17.53 -24.93
N GLN A 312 4.39 -18.61 -24.18
CA GLN A 312 5.11 -18.58 -22.91
C GLN A 312 6.60 -18.25 -23.09
N HIS A 313 7.24 -18.74 -24.15
CA HIS A 313 8.61 -18.38 -24.49
C HIS A 313 8.71 -16.87 -24.78
N ILE A 314 7.84 -16.33 -25.64
CA ILE A 314 7.79 -14.90 -25.95
C ILE A 314 7.55 -14.07 -24.70
N TYR A 315 6.69 -14.53 -23.80
CA TYR A 315 6.42 -13.87 -22.53
C TYR A 315 7.67 -13.80 -21.64
N TYR A 316 8.39 -14.92 -21.49
CA TYR A 316 9.61 -14.96 -20.68
C TYR A 316 10.74 -14.12 -21.29
N ASP A 317 10.93 -14.16 -22.60
CA ASP A 317 11.96 -13.37 -23.28
C ASP A 317 11.73 -11.86 -23.08
N ARG A 318 10.48 -11.41 -23.21
CA ARG A 318 10.12 -10.01 -22.91
C ARG A 318 10.34 -9.61 -21.46
N ALA A 319 10.07 -10.52 -20.52
CA ALA A 319 10.30 -10.26 -19.11
C ALA A 319 11.80 -10.15 -18.83
N ASP A 320 12.62 -11.01 -19.43
CA ASP A 320 14.07 -11.00 -19.31
C ASP A 320 14.66 -9.70 -19.94
N ASP A 321 14.21 -9.28 -21.13
CA ASP A 321 14.56 -7.99 -21.74
C ASP A 321 14.21 -6.79 -20.83
N LEU A 322 13.03 -6.81 -20.20
CA LEU A 322 12.61 -5.74 -19.32
C LEU A 322 13.41 -5.70 -18.01
N VAL A 323 13.79 -6.86 -17.49
CA VAL A 323 14.71 -6.99 -16.35
C VAL A 323 16.07 -6.38 -16.71
N ASP A 324 16.58 -6.65 -17.91
CA ASP A 324 17.83 -6.08 -18.40
C ASP A 324 17.73 -4.55 -18.54
N LEU A 325 16.67 -4.04 -19.17
CA LEU A 325 16.42 -2.61 -19.31
C LEU A 325 16.35 -1.91 -17.96
N LEU A 326 15.62 -2.49 -16.99
CA LEU A 326 15.53 -1.97 -15.63
C LEU A 326 16.90 -2.00 -14.95
N THR A 327 17.66 -3.08 -15.09
CA THR A 327 18.98 -3.24 -14.47
C THR A 327 19.97 -2.20 -14.99
N VAL A 328 20.01 -1.98 -16.30
CA VAL A 328 20.83 -0.95 -16.95
C VAL A 328 20.40 0.45 -16.51
N ALA A 329 19.10 0.71 -16.43
CA ALA A 329 18.60 2.00 -15.95
C ALA A 329 19.00 2.27 -14.49
N LEU A 330 19.01 1.23 -13.66
CA LEU A 330 19.34 1.29 -12.24
C LEU A 330 20.85 1.38 -11.94
N GLU A 331 21.75 1.16 -12.90
CA GLU A 331 23.21 1.32 -12.68
C GLU A 331 23.59 2.70 -12.17
N ARG A 332 22.81 3.72 -12.55
CA ARG A 332 22.93 5.10 -12.06
C ARG A 332 22.52 5.27 -10.59
N PHE A 333 21.83 4.29 -10.02
CA PHE A 333 21.26 4.28 -8.68
C PHE A 333 21.66 3.00 -7.91
N PRO A 334 22.93 2.86 -7.49
CA PRO A 334 23.45 1.60 -6.94
C PRO A 334 22.65 1.02 -5.77
N VAL A 335 22.09 1.89 -4.91
CA VAL A 335 21.24 1.48 -3.78
C VAL A 335 19.93 0.84 -4.26
N LEU A 336 19.30 1.42 -5.28
CA LEU A 336 18.07 0.88 -5.86
C LEU A 336 18.36 -0.38 -6.67
N GLN A 337 19.46 -0.41 -7.42
CA GLN A 337 19.91 -1.61 -8.13
C GLN A 337 20.12 -2.79 -7.18
N ALA A 338 20.84 -2.58 -6.07
CA ALA A 338 21.04 -3.61 -5.06
C ALA A 338 19.71 -4.13 -4.48
N ARG A 339 18.73 -3.25 -4.28
CA ARG A 339 17.40 -3.60 -3.78
C ARG A 339 16.54 -4.32 -4.83
N ALA A 340 16.62 -3.91 -6.10
CA ALA A 340 15.96 -4.61 -7.21
C ALA A 340 16.52 -6.03 -7.37
N ASN A 341 17.84 -6.19 -7.32
CA ASN A 341 18.52 -7.48 -7.39
C ASN A 341 18.13 -8.45 -6.26
N ILE A 342 17.60 -7.95 -5.13
CA ILE A 342 17.02 -8.82 -4.09
C ILE A 342 15.71 -9.43 -4.57
N LEU A 343 14.80 -8.60 -5.11
CA LEU A 343 13.49 -9.03 -5.57
C LEU A 343 13.56 -9.86 -6.85
N LEU A 344 14.42 -9.49 -7.79
CA LEU A 344 14.63 -10.16 -9.08
C LEU A 344 15.25 -11.56 -8.95
N LYS A 345 15.70 -11.96 -7.75
CA LYS A 345 16.04 -13.37 -7.48
C LYS A 345 14.82 -14.28 -7.41
N SER A 346 13.63 -13.72 -7.18
CA SER A 346 12.39 -14.47 -7.22
C SER A 346 12.01 -14.78 -8.68
N PRO A 347 11.89 -16.05 -9.07
CA PRO A 347 11.47 -16.42 -10.43
C PRO A 347 10.10 -15.84 -10.77
N VAL A 348 9.17 -15.87 -9.81
CA VAL A 348 7.81 -15.33 -10.00
C VAL A 348 7.83 -13.83 -10.27
N ILE A 349 8.71 -13.06 -9.64
CA ILE A 349 8.83 -11.61 -9.91
C ILE A 349 9.55 -11.38 -11.25
N ALA A 350 10.74 -11.96 -11.44
CA ALA A 350 11.57 -11.71 -12.61
C ALA A 350 10.89 -12.16 -13.91
N SER A 351 10.38 -13.40 -13.94
CA SER A 351 9.75 -14.00 -15.12
C SER A 351 8.39 -13.39 -15.48
N ASN A 352 7.84 -12.50 -14.64
CA ASN A 352 6.55 -11.85 -14.88
C ASN A 352 6.65 -10.32 -14.91
N LEU A 353 7.86 -9.76 -14.86
CA LEU A 353 8.07 -8.32 -14.86
C LEU A 353 7.54 -7.70 -16.17
N GLY A 354 6.67 -6.70 -16.06
CA GLY A 354 6.02 -6.05 -17.21
C GLY A 354 4.92 -6.86 -17.89
N GLY A 355 4.55 -7.99 -17.30
CA GLY A 355 3.37 -8.77 -17.64
C GLY A 355 2.40 -8.77 -16.46
N LEU A 356 2.31 -9.91 -15.77
CA LEU A 356 1.47 -10.04 -14.57
C LEU A 356 2.02 -9.24 -13.37
N PHE A 357 3.33 -9.00 -13.32
CA PHE A 357 3.98 -8.23 -12.25
C PHE A 357 4.44 -6.86 -12.77
N PRO A 358 3.76 -5.75 -12.43
CA PRO A 358 4.10 -4.44 -12.99
C PRO A 358 5.39 -3.86 -12.40
N VAL A 359 6.16 -3.14 -13.22
CA VAL A 359 7.38 -2.44 -12.79
C VAL A 359 7.08 -1.38 -11.73
N SER A 360 5.88 -0.79 -11.78
CA SER A 360 5.43 0.18 -10.78
C SER A 360 5.43 -0.37 -9.35
N LEU A 361 5.07 -1.65 -9.18
CA LEU A 361 5.06 -2.31 -7.87
C LEU A 361 6.49 -2.59 -7.38
N LEU A 362 7.36 -3.13 -8.25
CA LEU A 362 8.78 -3.34 -7.94
C LEU A 362 9.44 -2.00 -7.54
N SER A 363 9.23 -0.98 -8.36
CA SER A 363 9.77 0.37 -8.17
C SER A 363 9.32 0.97 -6.84
N GLN A 364 8.04 0.84 -6.49
CA GLN A 364 7.52 1.26 -5.18
C GLN A 364 8.27 0.58 -4.03
N TRP A 365 8.47 -0.74 -4.08
CA TRP A 365 9.14 -1.46 -2.99
C TRP A 365 10.61 -1.08 -2.84
N ILE A 366 11.35 -0.98 -3.95
CA ILE A 366 12.77 -0.63 -3.88
C ILE A 366 13.00 0.82 -3.47
N ARG A 367 12.09 1.74 -3.82
CA ARG A 367 12.20 3.15 -3.42
C ARG A 367 11.77 3.43 -1.99
N THR A 368 10.91 2.59 -1.40
CA THR A 368 10.37 2.80 -0.05
C THR A 368 11.42 2.48 1.03
N PRO A 369 11.98 3.47 1.74
CA PRO A 369 13.09 3.23 2.68
C PRO A 369 12.66 2.46 3.93
N SER A 370 11.38 2.54 4.31
CA SER A 370 10.84 1.79 5.45
C SER A 370 10.78 0.28 5.21
N ILE A 371 10.96 -0.18 3.98
CA ILE A 371 11.12 -1.60 3.65
C ILE A 371 12.62 -1.89 3.69
N SER A 372 13.08 -2.62 4.70
CA SER A 372 14.48 -3.01 4.81
C SER A 372 14.89 -4.03 3.73
N ASN A 373 16.19 -4.20 3.50
CA ASN A 373 16.68 -5.24 2.59
C ASN A 373 16.30 -6.65 3.09
N THR A 374 16.30 -6.88 4.40
CA THR A 374 15.82 -8.14 5.00
C THR A 374 14.36 -8.39 4.64
N ARG A 375 13.52 -7.36 4.73
CA ARG A 375 12.11 -7.47 4.33
C ARG A 375 11.95 -7.72 2.83
N LEU A 376 12.75 -7.07 1.98
CA LEU A 376 12.74 -7.36 0.54
C LEU A 376 13.11 -8.81 0.24
N HIS A 377 14.09 -9.39 0.94
CA HIS A 377 14.42 -10.80 0.81
C HIS A 377 13.21 -11.68 1.15
N LEU A 378 12.54 -11.41 2.27
CA LEU A 378 11.37 -12.18 2.69
C LEU A 378 10.18 -12.01 1.73
N ILE A 379 9.99 -10.82 1.15
CA ILE A 379 8.99 -10.58 0.10
C ILE A 379 9.33 -11.41 -1.15
N GLY A 380 10.59 -11.43 -1.59
CA GLY A 380 11.02 -12.23 -2.74
C GLY A 380 10.87 -13.75 -2.50
N ASP A 381 11.25 -14.23 -1.32
CA ASP A 381 11.09 -15.63 -0.91
C ASP A 381 9.60 -16.02 -0.87
N TYR A 382 8.74 -15.15 -0.32
CA TYR A 382 7.30 -15.34 -0.34
C TYR A 382 6.77 -15.39 -1.77
N ALA A 383 7.07 -14.37 -2.58
CA ALA A 383 6.55 -14.26 -3.95
C ALA A 383 6.90 -15.48 -4.81
N SER A 384 8.07 -16.09 -4.59
CA SER A 384 8.54 -17.26 -5.34
C SER A 384 7.62 -18.48 -5.26
N GLY A 385 6.75 -18.57 -4.25
CA GLY A 385 5.75 -19.63 -4.11
C GLY A 385 4.31 -19.24 -4.46
N HIS A 386 4.08 -18.03 -4.99
CA HIS A 386 2.75 -17.42 -5.10
C HIS A 386 2.36 -17.03 -6.54
N TYR A 387 2.79 -17.81 -7.53
CA TYR A 387 2.37 -17.62 -8.92
C TYR A 387 0.84 -17.71 -9.10
N ASP A 388 0.18 -18.66 -8.44
CA ASP A 388 -1.28 -18.80 -8.45
C ASP A 388 -2.01 -17.56 -7.89
N GLU A 389 -1.40 -16.86 -6.92
CA GLU A 389 -1.97 -15.63 -6.37
C GLU A 389 -1.84 -14.48 -7.39
N LEU A 390 -0.65 -14.35 -7.98
CA LEU A 390 -0.35 -13.35 -8.99
C LEU A 390 -1.28 -13.47 -10.21
N THR A 391 -1.49 -14.68 -10.73
CA THR A 391 -2.39 -14.91 -11.87
C THR A 391 -3.85 -14.63 -11.56
N ARG A 392 -4.33 -15.00 -10.37
CA ARG A 392 -5.75 -14.84 -10.00
C ARG A 392 -6.12 -13.40 -9.64
N TYR A 393 -5.24 -12.69 -8.96
CA TYR A 393 -5.54 -11.37 -8.40
C TYR A 393 -4.76 -10.22 -9.05
N GLY A 394 -3.80 -10.53 -9.93
CA GLY A 394 -2.91 -9.53 -10.53
C GLY A 394 -1.91 -8.91 -9.55
N ALA A 395 -1.78 -9.48 -8.35
CA ALA A 395 -0.89 -9.01 -7.30
C ALA A 395 -0.61 -10.12 -6.27
N ILE A 396 0.46 -9.95 -5.50
CA ILE A 396 0.81 -10.80 -4.35
C ILE A 396 0.55 -9.99 -3.08
N ASP A 397 -0.31 -10.48 -2.18
CA ASP A 397 -0.65 -9.76 -0.94
C ASP A 397 0.50 -9.86 0.06
N ILE A 398 1.24 -8.76 0.20
CA ILE A 398 2.27 -8.58 1.22
C ILE A 398 1.78 -7.74 2.42
N ASN A 399 0.53 -7.29 2.44
CA ASN A 399 0.05 -6.38 3.48
C ASN A 399 0.01 -7.04 4.84
N TRP A 400 -0.23 -8.36 4.89
CA TRP A 400 -0.19 -9.13 6.13
C TRP A 400 1.19 -9.10 6.81
N MET A 401 2.27 -8.81 6.06
CA MET A 401 3.62 -8.71 6.61
C MET A 401 3.87 -7.40 7.36
N ARG A 402 3.09 -6.35 7.06
CA ARG A 402 3.31 -4.99 7.58
C ARG A 402 3.30 -4.88 9.11
N PRO A 403 2.44 -5.58 9.87
CA PRO A 403 2.39 -5.45 11.33
C PRO A 403 3.61 -6.04 12.05
N PHE A 404 4.35 -6.94 11.41
CA PHE A 404 5.51 -7.62 12.00
C PHE A 404 6.77 -6.81 11.75
N ASP A 405 7.71 -6.83 12.69
CA ASP A 405 9.10 -6.44 12.45
C ASP A 405 9.85 -7.52 11.65
N ASP A 406 11.06 -7.19 11.18
CA ASP A 406 11.81 -8.06 10.29
C ASP A 406 12.28 -9.36 10.97
N TRP A 407 12.53 -9.33 12.28
CA TRP A 407 12.96 -10.52 13.02
C TRP A 407 11.81 -11.51 13.19
N ASN A 408 10.62 -11.01 13.52
CA ASN A 408 9.41 -11.82 13.63
C ASN A 408 8.98 -12.37 12.26
N LEU A 409 9.06 -11.57 11.19
CA LEU A 409 8.81 -12.07 9.84
C LEU A 409 9.80 -13.18 9.48
N HIS A 410 11.10 -12.95 9.67
CA HIS A 410 12.10 -13.98 9.39
C HIS A 410 11.79 -15.27 10.17
N SER A 411 11.45 -15.15 11.44
CA SER A 411 11.08 -16.28 12.30
C SER A 411 9.84 -17.04 11.83
N LEU A 412 8.85 -16.34 11.25
CA LEU A 412 7.68 -16.96 10.60
C LEU A 412 8.11 -17.85 9.42
N PHE A 413 9.00 -17.35 8.55
CA PHE A 413 9.51 -18.12 7.41
C PHE A 413 10.38 -19.29 7.86
N THR A 414 11.28 -19.09 8.84
CA THR A 414 12.15 -20.15 9.39
C THR A 414 11.33 -21.30 9.99
N HIS A 415 10.25 -20.99 10.71
CA HIS A 415 9.44 -21.98 11.41
C HIS A 415 8.14 -22.35 10.67
N ARG A 416 8.04 -22.02 9.37
CA ARG A 416 6.82 -22.16 8.56
C ARG A 416 6.15 -23.53 8.70
N GLN A 417 6.90 -24.62 8.61
CA GLN A 417 6.33 -25.97 8.67
C GLN A 417 5.73 -26.27 10.05
N ALA A 418 6.44 -25.93 11.12
CA ALA A 418 5.96 -26.15 12.48
C ALA A 418 4.70 -25.34 12.79
N LEU A 419 4.63 -24.11 12.25
CA LEU A 419 3.47 -23.23 12.36
C LEU A 419 2.27 -23.76 11.57
N LEU A 420 2.47 -24.19 10.32
CA LEU A 420 1.43 -24.77 9.49
C LEU A 420 0.86 -26.05 10.12
N ASP A 421 1.72 -26.95 10.62
CA ASP A 421 1.27 -28.17 11.28
C ASP A 421 0.49 -27.86 12.58
N PHE A 422 0.92 -26.84 13.33
CA PHE A 422 0.23 -26.40 14.54
C PHE A 422 -1.13 -25.78 14.22
N PHE A 423 -1.18 -24.90 13.23
CA PHE A 423 -2.43 -24.31 12.77
C PHE A 423 -3.41 -25.39 12.27
N GLY A 424 -2.93 -26.38 11.51
CA GLY A 424 -3.78 -27.48 11.08
C GLY A 424 -4.26 -28.37 12.21
N PHE A 425 -3.46 -28.54 13.26
CA PHE A 425 -3.93 -29.18 14.48
C PHE A 425 -5.05 -28.36 15.18
N LEU A 426 -4.95 -27.03 15.20
CA LEU A 426 -5.95 -26.16 15.81
C LEU A 426 -7.26 -26.07 15.00
N GLN A 427 -7.21 -26.03 13.66
CA GLN A 427 -8.37 -25.74 12.79
C GLN A 427 -9.05 -26.97 12.16
N GLU A 428 -8.48 -28.17 12.28
CA GLU A 428 -9.00 -29.41 11.63
C GLU A 428 -9.07 -29.37 10.09
N VAL A 429 -8.37 -28.45 9.44
CA VAL A 429 -8.31 -28.39 7.97
C VAL A 429 -7.31 -29.43 7.47
N ARG A 430 -7.72 -30.24 6.48
CA ARG A 430 -6.94 -31.39 5.98
C ARG A 430 -5.71 -31.02 5.16
N TYR A 431 -5.65 -29.81 4.60
CA TYR A 431 -4.54 -29.37 3.75
C TYR A 431 -4.32 -27.86 3.91
N PHE A 432 -3.09 -27.47 4.21
CA PHE A 432 -2.61 -26.11 4.04
C PHE A 432 -1.54 -26.12 2.95
N LYS A 433 -1.55 -25.10 2.11
CA LYS A 433 -0.48 -24.82 1.17
C LYS A 433 0.47 -23.79 1.79
N ASP A 434 1.69 -23.69 1.27
CA ASP A 434 2.64 -22.63 1.66
C ASP A 434 2.04 -21.21 1.51
N SER A 435 0.98 -21.08 0.71
CA SER A 435 0.20 -19.85 0.54
C SER A 435 -0.63 -19.41 1.74
N ASP A 436 -0.74 -20.24 2.77
CA ASP A 436 -1.55 -19.95 3.96
C ASP A 436 -0.77 -19.21 5.05
N LEU A 437 0.47 -18.78 4.79
CA LEU A 437 1.28 -18.04 5.77
C LEU A 437 0.59 -16.73 6.21
N SER A 438 -0.15 -16.08 5.31
CA SER A 438 -0.99 -14.92 5.64
C SER A 438 -2.10 -15.26 6.65
N ALA A 439 -2.66 -16.47 6.60
CA ALA A 439 -3.65 -16.96 7.56
C ALA A 439 -3.00 -17.34 8.89
N VAL A 440 -1.82 -17.98 8.86
CA VAL A 440 -1.02 -18.28 10.05
C VAL A 440 -0.63 -16.99 10.78
N ALA A 441 -0.23 -15.95 10.06
CA ALA A 441 0.14 -14.66 10.64
C ALA A 441 -1.01 -14.03 11.45
N ARG A 442 -2.27 -14.24 11.04
CA ARG A 442 -3.45 -13.75 11.78
C ARG A 442 -3.61 -14.42 13.15
N LEU A 443 -3.03 -15.60 13.40
CA LEU A 443 -3.09 -16.27 14.70
C LEU A 443 -2.32 -15.54 15.80
N PHE A 444 -1.39 -14.66 15.44
CA PHE A 444 -0.60 -13.91 16.41
C PHE A 444 -1.32 -12.66 16.92
N ALA A 445 -2.56 -12.44 16.50
CA ALA A 445 -3.42 -11.38 17.00
C ALA A 445 -4.80 -11.93 17.36
N MET A 446 -5.34 -11.49 18.50
CA MET A 446 -6.74 -11.76 18.83
C MET A 446 -7.65 -10.90 17.94
N PRO A 447 -8.87 -11.38 17.60
CA PRO A 447 -9.82 -10.59 16.82
C PRO A 447 -10.06 -9.20 17.44
N GLY A 448 -9.88 -8.15 16.64
CA GLY A 448 -10.05 -6.76 17.07
C GLY A 448 -8.90 -6.20 17.94
N GLN A 449 -7.82 -6.95 18.15
CA GLN A 449 -6.62 -6.48 18.85
C GLN A 449 -5.46 -6.27 17.87
N PRO A 450 -4.64 -5.22 18.05
CA PRO A 450 -3.43 -5.06 17.27
C PRO A 450 -2.41 -6.15 17.63
N LEU A 451 -1.57 -6.51 16.66
CA LEU A 451 -0.47 -7.44 16.89
C LEU A 451 0.62 -6.79 17.76
N SER A 452 1.16 -7.55 18.71
CA SER A 452 2.30 -7.12 19.54
C SER A 452 3.59 -7.85 19.14
N ASN A 453 4.55 -7.12 18.56
CA ASN A 453 5.83 -7.71 18.16
C ASN A 453 6.65 -8.25 19.33
N SER A 454 6.54 -7.65 20.53
CA SER A 454 7.23 -8.15 21.73
C SER A 454 6.66 -9.49 22.16
N ARG A 455 5.33 -9.63 22.13
CA ARG A 455 4.64 -10.90 22.41
C ARG A 455 5.06 -11.98 21.42
N VAL A 456 5.00 -11.69 20.12
CA VAL A 456 5.39 -12.62 19.06
C VAL A 456 6.84 -13.08 19.25
N ALA A 457 7.74 -12.16 19.58
CA ALA A 457 9.14 -12.47 19.83
C ALA A 457 9.35 -13.43 21.01
N ILE A 458 8.59 -13.28 22.10
CA ILE A 458 8.66 -14.21 23.24
C ILE A 458 8.29 -15.64 22.81
N LEU A 459 7.28 -15.79 21.96
CA LEU A 459 6.81 -17.10 21.49
C LEU A 459 7.86 -17.77 20.59
N PHE A 460 8.47 -17.02 19.66
CA PHE A 460 9.54 -17.53 18.81
C PHE A 460 10.84 -17.82 19.58
N ASN A 461 11.13 -17.07 20.65
CA ASN A 461 12.30 -17.31 21.50
C ASN A 461 12.20 -18.59 22.33
N ARG A 462 11.03 -19.25 22.39
CA ARG A 462 10.87 -20.56 23.03
C ARG A 462 11.06 -21.66 21.98
N PRO A 463 12.19 -22.40 21.99
CA PRO A 463 12.44 -23.45 21.00
C PRO A 463 11.36 -24.52 21.03
N ASN A 464 10.93 -24.97 19.85
CA ASN A 464 9.94 -26.02 19.65
C ASN A 464 8.58 -25.79 20.32
N LEU A 465 8.22 -24.53 20.66
CA LEU A 465 6.98 -24.21 21.38
C LEU A 465 5.75 -24.92 20.79
N TRP A 466 5.52 -24.80 19.48
CA TRP A 466 4.34 -25.36 18.83
C TRP A 466 4.31 -26.89 18.85
N VAL A 467 5.47 -27.52 18.69
CA VAL A 467 5.61 -28.99 18.81
C VAL A 467 5.33 -29.41 20.24
N SER A 468 5.91 -28.72 21.23
CA SER A 468 5.69 -29.00 22.65
C SER A 468 4.22 -28.90 23.05
N ILE A 469 3.50 -27.86 22.61
CA ILE A 469 2.06 -27.72 22.89
C ILE A 469 1.27 -28.92 22.32
N ARG A 470 1.57 -29.34 21.08
CA ARG A 470 0.91 -30.51 20.46
C ARG A 470 1.23 -31.83 21.14
N SER A 471 2.40 -31.93 21.77
CA SER A 471 2.87 -33.14 22.44
C SER A 471 2.55 -33.20 23.93
N MET A 472 1.87 -32.17 24.48
CA MET A 472 1.42 -32.16 25.87
C MET A 472 0.56 -33.40 26.20
N ARG A 473 0.77 -33.97 27.38
CA ARG A 473 0.07 -35.19 27.79
C ARG A 473 -1.44 -34.92 27.92
N GLY A 474 -2.22 -35.64 27.12
CA GLY A 474 -3.69 -35.56 27.15
C GLY A 474 -4.26 -34.28 26.55
N ILE A 475 -3.47 -33.52 25.78
CA ILE A 475 -3.94 -32.27 25.17
C ILE A 475 -5.06 -32.52 24.16
N THR A 476 -6.17 -31.81 24.34
CA THR A 476 -7.26 -31.74 23.37
C THR A 476 -7.06 -30.53 22.46
N ARG A 477 -7.77 -30.49 21.32
CA ARG A 477 -7.74 -29.34 20.41
C ARG A 477 -8.20 -28.05 21.10
N ASP A 478 -9.31 -28.13 21.83
CA ASP A 478 -9.83 -26.97 22.57
C ASP A 478 -8.88 -26.54 23.68
N GLY A 479 -8.20 -27.48 24.36
CA GLY A 479 -7.14 -27.18 25.31
C GLY A 479 -5.97 -26.45 24.66
N ALA A 480 -5.51 -26.91 23.49
CA ALA A 480 -4.43 -26.24 22.75
C ALA A 480 -4.83 -24.85 22.23
N ARG A 481 -6.08 -24.67 21.78
CA ARG A 481 -6.61 -23.33 21.43
C ARG A 481 -6.66 -22.41 22.64
N ALA A 482 -7.09 -22.92 23.79
CA ALA A 482 -7.15 -22.13 25.02
C ALA A 482 -5.74 -21.74 25.50
N ILE A 483 -4.77 -22.65 25.43
CA ILE A 483 -3.35 -22.34 25.66
C ILE A 483 -2.86 -21.28 24.69
N TRP A 484 -3.15 -21.43 23.39
CA TRP A 484 -2.74 -20.46 22.39
C TRP A 484 -3.33 -19.07 22.67
N HIS A 485 -4.61 -19.00 23.02
CA HIS A 485 -5.27 -17.77 23.44
C HIS A 485 -4.66 -17.17 24.71
N ASP A 486 -4.27 -17.98 25.69
CA ASP A 486 -3.57 -17.48 26.87
C ASP A 486 -2.20 -16.89 26.51
N LEU A 487 -1.50 -17.49 25.52
CA LEU A 487 -0.18 -17.05 25.08
C LEU A 487 -0.24 -15.76 24.26
N ILE A 488 -1.13 -15.65 23.27
CA ILE A 488 -1.24 -14.45 22.40
C ILE A 488 -2.10 -13.36 23.02
N GLY A 489 -2.98 -13.74 23.94
CA GLY A 489 -3.99 -12.88 24.49
C GLY A 489 -3.41 -11.88 25.50
N PRO A 490 -4.16 -10.82 25.79
CA PRO A 490 -3.69 -9.75 26.67
C PRO A 490 -3.90 -10.06 28.16
N GLN A 491 -4.45 -11.22 28.52
CA GLN A 491 -4.81 -11.56 29.91
C GLN A 491 -3.59 -11.83 30.80
N PHE A 492 -2.45 -12.11 30.16
CA PHE A 492 -1.15 -12.24 30.80
C PHE A 492 -0.17 -11.26 30.15
N SER A 493 0.68 -10.64 30.97
CA SER A 493 1.71 -9.72 30.49
C SER A 493 2.87 -10.46 29.81
N ASP A 494 3.71 -9.71 29.09
CA ASP A 494 4.92 -10.23 28.46
C ASP A 494 5.85 -10.96 29.44
N ASP A 495 5.96 -10.46 30.66
CA ASP A 495 6.77 -11.05 31.71
C ASP A 495 6.15 -12.34 32.27
N ASN A 496 4.82 -12.38 32.42
CA ASN A 496 4.11 -13.59 32.84
C ASN A 496 4.35 -14.75 31.86
N ILE A 497 4.16 -14.48 30.56
CA ILE A 497 4.38 -15.50 29.53
C ILE A 497 5.85 -15.93 29.48
N ARG A 498 6.80 -14.98 29.54
CA ARG A 498 8.24 -15.31 29.52
C ARG A 498 8.62 -16.18 30.71
N PHE A 499 8.11 -15.87 31.90
CA PHE A 499 8.31 -16.69 33.10
C PHE A 499 7.73 -18.09 32.93
N ALA A 500 6.47 -18.20 32.51
CA ALA A 500 5.78 -19.49 32.37
C ALA A 500 6.47 -20.39 31.33
N LEU A 501 6.84 -19.85 30.16
CA LEU A 501 7.57 -20.59 29.13
C LEU A 501 9.01 -20.93 29.52
N GLY A 502 9.62 -20.16 30.43
CA GLY A 502 10.95 -20.42 30.97
C GLY A 502 10.99 -21.49 32.05
N ARG A 503 9.85 -21.79 32.70
CA ARG A 503 9.78 -22.76 33.80
C ARG A 503 9.90 -24.21 33.28
N PRO A 504 10.81 -25.03 33.83
CA PRO A 504 10.90 -26.45 33.50
C PRO A 504 9.57 -27.18 33.75
N GLY A 505 9.17 -28.03 32.81
CA GLY A 505 7.93 -28.83 32.88
C GLY A 505 6.63 -28.06 32.64
N SER A 506 6.68 -26.75 32.37
CA SER A 506 5.46 -25.96 32.12
C SER A 506 4.71 -26.41 30.87
N LEU A 507 5.39 -27.05 29.90
CA LEU A 507 4.77 -27.57 28.69
C LEU A 507 4.47 -29.08 28.73
N ASP A 508 4.43 -29.69 29.92
CA ASP A 508 4.14 -31.14 30.07
C ASP A 508 2.64 -31.45 29.95
N SER A 509 1.79 -30.53 30.40
CA SER A 509 0.33 -30.61 30.34
C SER A 509 -0.32 -29.21 30.33
N GLU A 510 -1.60 -29.12 29.95
CA GLU A 510 -2.37 -27.87 30.04
C GLU A 510 -2.41 -27.30 31.46
N SER A 511 -2.57 -28.17 32.47
CA SER A 511 -2.58 -27.77 33.87
C SER A 511 -1.23 -27.23 34.34
N ALA A 512 -0.11 -27.81 33.88
CA ALA A 512 1.22 -27.33 34.23
C ALA A 512 1.49 -25.94 33.67
N LEU A 513 1.08 -25.66 32.42
CA LEU A 513 1.24 -24.35 31.82
C LEU A 513 0.36 -23.31 32.50
N THR A 514 -0.91 -23.65 32.73
CA THR A 514 -1.85 -22.77 33.42
C THR A 514 -1.33 -22.44 34.81
N GLY A 515 -0.90 -23.43 35.59
CA GLY A 515 -0.30 -23.21 36.90
C GLY A 515 0.95 -22.34 36.84
N ALA A 516 1.82 -22.51 35.83
CA ALA A 516 3.00 -21.67 35.65
C ALA A 516 2.64 -20.21 35.31
N LEU A 517 1.57 -19.98 34.53
CA LEU A 517 1.06 -18.64 34.22
C LEU A 517 0.48 -17.97 35.47
N ILE A 518 -0.28 -18.70 36.28
CA ILE A 518 -0.86 -18.17 37.53
C ILE A 518 0.22 -17.91 38.58
N ASP A 519 1.17 -18.81 38.74
CA ASP A 519 2.31 -18.63 39.66
C ASP A 519 3.18 -17.42 39.29
N SER A 520 3.14 -16.99 38.03
CA SER A 520 3.85 -15.80 37.55
C SER A 520 3.18 -14.49 37.94
N LEU A 521 1.92 -14.51 38.42
CA LEU A 521 1.19 -13.32 38.83
C LEU A 521 1.78 -12.80 40.14
N VAL A 522 2.46 -11.66 40.09
CA VAL A 522 3.10 -11.03 41.24
C VAL A 522 2.24 -9.93 41.86
N ASN A 523 2.57 -9.52 43.09
CA ASN A 523 1.98 -8.38 43.78
C ASN A 523 0.44 -8.44 43.88
N ASP A 524 -0.22 -7.34 43.54
CA ASP A 524 -1.66 -7.15 43.66
C ASP A 524 -2.46 -8.03 42.70
N GLU A 525 -1.89 -8.43 41.56
CA GLU A 525 -2.56 -9.32 40.60
C GLU A 525 -2.73 -10.74 41.15
N GLY A 526 -1.66 -11.32 41.70
CA GLY A 526 -1.73 -12.66 42.32
C GLY A 526 -2.58 -12.68 43.59
N ARG A 527 -2.69 -11.56 44.32
CA ARG A 527 -3.63 -11.43 45.45
C ARG A 527 -5.07 -11.30 44.98
N ALA A 528 -5.33 -10.47 43.98
CA ALA A 528 -6.65 -10.31 43.38
C ALA A 528 -7.20 -11.64 42.83
N HIS A 529 -6.36 -12.38 42.11
CA HIS A 529 -6.69 -13.69 41.54
C HIS A 529 -7.12 -14.69 42.62
N ARG A 530 -6.34 -14.82 43.70
CA ARG A 530 -6.67 -15.70 44.84
C ARG A 530 -7.97 -15.29 45.55
N LEU A 531 -8.25 -14.00 45.67
CA LEU A 531 -9.50 -13.52 46.29
C LEU A 531 -10.74 -13.91 45.48
N ILE A 532 -10.66 -13.83 44.15
CA ILE A 532 -11.76 -14.25 43.26
C ILE A 532 -11.93 -15.77 43.30
N LEU A 533 -10.84 -16.54 43.17
CA LEU A 533 -10.93 -18.02 43.29
C LEU A 533 -11.45 -18.49 44.65
N GLY A 534 -11.11 -17.78 45.72
CA GLY A 534 -11.64 -18.04 47.06
C GLY A 534 -13.15 -17.88 47.12
N ALA A 535 -13.69 -16.84 46.49
CA ALA A 535 -15.11 -16.46 46.58
C ALA A 535 -16.04 -17.04 45.50
N TYR A 536 -15.50 -17.54 44.39
CA TYR A 536 -16.29 -18.01 43.25
C TYR A 536 -15.88 -19.43 42.81
N ALA A 537 -16.84 -20.22 42.34
CA ALA A 537 -16.64 -21.54 41.74
C ALA A 537 -16.22 -21.38 40.26
N MET A 538 -14.99 -20.92 40.06
CA MET A 538 -14.38 -20.70 38.75
C MET A 538 -13.07 -21.49 38.61
N THR A 539 -12.66 -21.76 37.37
CA THR A 539 -11.30 -22.21 37.08
C THR A 539 -10.30 -21.05 37.21
N GLU A 540 -9.01 -21.38 37.38
CA GLU A 540 -7.96 -20.35 37.48
C GLU A 540 -7.93 -19.42 36.25
N ARG A 541 -8.12 -19.98 35.05
CA ARG A 541 -8.23 -19.22 33.80
C ARG A 541 -9.45 -18.29 33.79
N GLN A 542 -10.61 -18.78 34.22
CA GLN A 542 -11.84 -17.97 34.29
C GLN A 542 -11.70 -16.80 35.26
N ALA A 543 -11.06 -16.99 36.41
CA ALA A 543 -10.81 -15.93 37.37
C ALA A 543 -9.89 -14.84 36.78
N GLN A 544 -8.84 -15.23 36.06
CA GLN A 544 -7.96 -14.26 35.39
C GLN A 544 -8.68 -13.50 34.28
N TYR A 545 -9.48 -14.19 33.46
CA TYR A 545 -10.29 -13.54 32.41
C TYR A 545 -11.31 -12.57 32.99
N PHE A 546 -11.95 -12.93 34.11
CA PHE A 546 -12.85 -12.04 34.83
C PHE A 546 -12.15 -10.75 35.28
N LEU A 547 -10.96 -10.87 35.88
CA LEU A 547 -10.17 -9.73 36.34
C LEU A 547 -9.63 -8.86 35.19
N TYR A 548 -9.32 -9.46 34.04
CA TYR A 548 -8.81 -8.75 32.86
C TYR A 548 -9.84 -7.83 32.20
N ASN A 549 -11.14 -8.08 32.39
CA ASN A 549 -12.23 -7.23 31.87
C ASN A 549 -12.13 -5.77 32.35
N PHE A 550 -11.35 -5.51 33.40
CA PHE A 550 -11.12 -4.18 33.96
C PHE A 550 -9.63 -3.80 33.86
N ASP A 551 -9.37 -2.66 33.20
CA ASP A 551 -8.05 -2.11 32.94
C ASP A 551 -7.71 -0.98 33.92
N PHE A 552 -6.93 -1.32 34.95
CA PHE A 552 -6.50 -0.37 35.98
C PHE A 552 -5.16 0.33 35.65
N SER A 553 -4.62 0.16 34.45
CA SER A 553 -3.29 0.70 34.07
C SER A 553 -3.21 2.23 34.06
N ALA A 554 -4.31 2.92 33.77
CA ALA A 554 -4.37 4.38 33.74
C ALA A 554 -4.54 5.05 35.12
N SER A 555 -4.72 4.27 36.20
CA SER A 555 -4.88 4.70 37.60
C SER A 555 -5.57 6.06 37.79
N LEU A 556 -6.75 6.24 37.19
CA LEU A 556 -7.48 7.52 37.19
C LEU A 556 -7.87 8.04 38.60
N ALA A 557 -7.81 7.18 39.62
CA ALA A 557 -8.20 7.49 41.00
C ALA A 557 -7.46 6.65 42.07
N GLY A 558 -6.31 6.05 41.72
CA GLY A 558 -5.56 5.18 42.66
C GLY A 558 -6.19 3.81 42.92
N HIS A 559 -7.30 3.46 42.26
CA HIS A 559 -7.90 2.13 42.35
C HIS A 559 -7.03 1.06 41.68
N SER A 560 -6.85 -0.06 42.37
CA SER A 560 -6.11 -1.21 41.88
C SER A 560 -7.03 -2.39 41.54
N ARG A 561 -6.49 -3.35 40.79
CA ARG A 561 -7.15 -4.64 40.55
C ARG A 561 -7.42 -5.40 41.86
N LEU A 562 -6.60 -5.20 42.89
CA LEU A 562 -6.80 -5.79 44.21
C LEU A 562 -7.98 -5.16 44.95
N ASP A 563 -8.17 -3.84 44.86
CA ASP A 563 -9.33 -3.15 45.45
C ASP A 563 -10.62 -3.66 44.80
N PHE A 564 -10.60 -3.83 43.48
CA PHE A 564 -11.71 -4.39 42.72
C PHE A 564 -12.03 -5.81 43.17
N ALA A 565 -11.03 -6.70 43.19
CA ALA A 565 -11.23 -8.09 43.60
C ALA A 565 -11.72 -8.22 45.05
N SER A 566 -11.20 -7.39 45.96
CA SER A 566 -11.61 -7.34 47.36
C SER A 566 -13.09 -6.94 47.50
N TYR A 567 -13.52 -5.91 46.76
CA TYR A 567 -14.92 -5.49 46.76
C TYR A 567 -15.85 -6.58 46.21
N VAL A 568 -15.52 -7.13 45.03
CA VAL A 568 -16.34 -8.13 44.35
C VAL A 568 -16.43 -9.43 45.16
N SER A 569 -15.34 -9.85 45.80
CA SER A 569 -15.30 -11.02 46.68
C SER A 569 -16.24 -10.84 47.89
N ALA A 570 -16.20 -9.67 48.54
CA ALA A 570 -17.03 -9.37 49.71
C ALA A 570 -18.51 -9.15 49.39
N HIS A 571 -18.82 -8.45 48.29
CA HIS A 571 -20.19 -7.96 48.02
C HIS A 571 -20.93 -8.76 46.95
N GLY A 572 -20.24 -9.55 46.12
CA GLY A 572 -20.89 -10.30 45.04
C GLY A 572 -21.35 -9.45 43.85
N ALA A 573 -20.90 -8.19 43.76
CA ALA A 573 -21.33 -7.23 42.76
C ALA A 573 -20.17 -6.36 42.26
N ILE A 574 -20.28 -5.87 41.02
CA ILE A 574 -19.33 -4.93 40.42
C ILE A 574 -19.57 -3.54 41.03
N PRO A 575 -18.55 -2.91 41.64
CA PRO A 575 -18.71 -1.57 42.20
C PRO A 575 -18.88 -0.54 41.08
N GLN A 576 -19.69 0.50 41.33
CA GLN A 576 -19.97 1.55 40.33
C GLN A 576 -18.71 2.26 39.83
N TRP A 577 -17.72 2.44 40.70
CA TRP A 577 -16.45 3.07 40.36
C TRP A 577 -15.57 2.23 39.41
N ALA A 578 -15.85 0.94 39.22
CA ALA A 578 -15.07 0.07 38.33
C ALA A 578 -15.48 0.22 36.85
N TRP A 579 -16.70 0.68 36.55
CA TRP A 579 -17.20 0.79 35.17
C TRP A 579 -16.37 1.71 34.25
N PRO A 580 -15.79 2.82 34.71
CA PRO A 580 -14.84 3.61 33.91
C PRO A 580 -13.57 2.83 33.49
N TYR A 581 -13.21 1.76 34.22
CA TYR A 581 -12.08 0.89 33.89
C TYR A 581 -12.49 -0.32 33.05
N ALA A 582 -13.79 -0.50 32.77
CA ALA A 582 -14.26 -1.63 31.98
C ALA A 582 -13.74 -1.51 30.54
N ARG A 583 -13.19 -2.60 30.01
CA ARG A 583 -12.75 -2.65 28.61
C ARG A 583 -13.94 -2.56 27.66
N SER A 584 -13.69 -2.11 26.43
CA SER A 584 -14.72 -2.06 25.38
C SER A 584 -15.42 -3.41 25.22
N GLY A 585 -16.76 -3.40 25.20
CA GLY A 585 -17.59 -4.59 25.10
C GLY A 585 -17.92 -5.28 26.44
N VAL A 586 -17.36 -4.84 27.56
CA VAL A 586 -17.71 -5.37 28.89
C VAL A 586 -19.00 -4.72 29.38
N THR A 587 -20.06 -5.53 29.55
CA THR A 587 -21.36 -5.08 30.06
C THR A 587 -21.79 -5.92 31.28
N PRO A 588 -22.79 -5.47 32.07
CA PRO A 588 -23.35 -6.27 33.15
C PRO A 588 -23.81 -7.67 32.71
N GLU A 589 -24.35 -7.80 31.50
CA GLU A 589 -24.83 -9.06 30.93
C GLU A 589 -23.67 -10.03 30.67
N VAL A 590 -22.52 -9.53 30.20
CA VAL A 590 -21.31 -10.32 29.96
C VAL A 590 -20.73 -10.85 31.28
N LEU A 591 -20.85 -10.09 32.37
CA LEU A 591 -20.31 -10.45 33.68
C LEU A 591 -21.26 -11.32 34.52
N LYS A 592 -22.57 -11.32 34.20
CA LYS A 592 -23.59 -12.06 34.95
C LYS A 592 -23.29 -13.56 35.13
N PRO A 593 -22.82 -14.31 34.11
CA PRO A 593 -22.47 -15.72 34.28
C PRO A 593 -21.33 -15.94 35.27
N PHE A 594 -20.38 -15.01 35.34
CA PHE A 594 -19.27 -15.08 36.28
C PHE A 594 -19.76 -14.86 37.71
N LEU A 595 -20.55 -13.82 37.95
CA LEU A 595 -21.04 -13.51 39.31
C LEU A 595 -21.99 -14.59 39.86
N ALA A 596 -22.69 -15.30 38.97
CA ALA A 596 -23.59 -16.39 39.34
C ALA A 596 -22.88 -17.61 39.99
N THR A 597 -21.56 -17.74 39.85
CA THR A 597 -20.80 -18.86 40.44
C THR A 597 -20.32 -18.59 41.86
N ARG A 598 -20.82 -17.53 42.51
CA ARG A 598 -20.40 -17.18 43.88
C ARG A 598 -20.62 -18.35 44.84
N LYS A 599 -19.59 -18.66 45.64
CA LYS A 599 -19.68 -19.67 46.69
C LYS A 599 -20.59 -19.19 47.81
N PRO A 600 -21.28 -20.10 48.52
CA PRO A 600 -21.99 -19.75 49.75
C PRO A 600 -21.01 -19.12 50.76
N PRO A 601 -21.43 -18.16 51.59
CA PRO A 601 -20.62 -17.72 52.71
C PRO A 601 -20.27 -18.93 53.59
N GLU A 602 -18.98 -19.15 53.86
CA GLU A 602 -18.58 -20.11 54.89
C GLU A 602 -19.15 -19.60 56.24
N SER A 603 -19.99 -20.42 56.86
CA SER A 603 -20.74 -20.13 58.09
C SER A 603 -19.87 -20.05 59.34
#